data_AF-A0A2E1WMR6-F1
#
_entry.id   AF-A0A2E1WMR6-F1
#
_cell.length_a   1.000
_cell.length_b   1.000
_cell.length_c   1.000
_cell.angle_alpha   90.00
_cell.angle_beta   90.00
_cell.angle_gamma   90.00
#
_symmetry.space_group_name_H-M   'P 1'
#
loop_
_entity.id
_entity.type
_entity.pdbx_description
1 polymer ?
#
loop_
_entity_poly.entity_id
_entity_poly.type
_entity_poly.pdbx_seq_one_letter_code
_entity_poly.pdbx_strand_id
1 'polypeptide(L)'
;MAKLASVKIRSKACLLMLTLFVGSACADSAQWNESHKTNFLRACRREAGYEKQDLCTPLAQEIDIKIKQGGSQTCLLFAANEIATAAEPQQSERAREKFDNC
;
A
#
# COMPACT_ATOMS: atom_id res chain seq x y z
N MET A 1 -51.20 -35.48 -26.60
CA MET A 1 -50.34 -35.76 -25.41
C MET A 1 -48.94 -35.22 -25.70
N ALA A 2 -48.51 -34.14 -25.04
CA ALA A 2 -47.10 -33.79 -24.85
C ALA A 2 -47.02 -32.85 -23.63
N LYS A 3 -46.09 -33.16 -22.72
CA LYS A 3 -46.00 -32.70 -21.33
C LYS A 3 -45.43 -31.28 -21.18
N LEU A 4 -45.79 -30.66 -20.06
CA LEU A 4 -45.24 -29.41 -19.52
C LEU A 4 -43.71 -29.46 -19.37
N ALA A 5 -43.08 -28.30 -19.54
CA ALA A 5 -41.90 -27.91 -18.77
C ALA A 5 -41.93 -26.39 -18.50
N SER A 6 -42.59 -26.01 -17.41
CA SER A 6 -42.47 -24.66 -16.84
C SER A 6 -41.15 -24.57 -16.08
N VAL A 7 -40.14 -23.91 -16.65
CA VAL A 7 -38.95 -23.47 -15.91
C VAL A 7 -39.08 -21.97 -15.68
N LYS A 8 -39.77 -21.62 -14.60
CA LYS A 8 -39.88 -20.25 -14.09
C LYS A 8 -38.60 -19.94 -13.31
N ILE A 9 -37.53 -19.57 -14.02
CA ILE A 9 -36.29 -19.10 -13.41
C ILE A 9 -36.62 -17.82 -12.64
N ARG A 10 -36.48 -17.89 -11.31
CA ARG A 10 -36.65 -16.78 -10.36
C ARG A 10 -35.60 -15.69 -10.64
N SER A 11 -35.90 -14.82 -11.61
CA SER A 11 -35.06 -13.71 -12.06
C SER A 11 -35.05 -12.51 -11.10
N LYS A 12 -35.05 -12.76 -9.78
CA LYS A 12 -34.97 -11.70 -8.75
C LYS A 12 -33.85 -11.91 -7.74
N ALA A 13 -33.18 -13.08 -7.75
CA ALA A 13 -32.09 -13.37 -6.82
C ALA A 13 -30.72 -12.90 -7.31
N CYS A 14 -30.48 -12.83 -8.63
CA CYS A 14 -29.16 -12.44 -9.15
C CYS A 14 -28.87 -10.93 -9.07
N LEU A 15 -29.88 -10.06 -8.98
CA LEU A 15 -29.67 -8.61 -8.89
C LEU A 15 -29.26 -8.11 -7.50
N LEU A 16 -29.47 -8.92 -6.45
CA LEU A 16 -29.11 -8.57 -5.07
C LEU A 16 -27.63 -8.84 -4.73
N MET A 17 -26.93 -9.67 -5.52
CA MET A 17 -25.51 -9.98 -5.28
C MET A 17 -24.56 -8.89 -5.82
N LEU A 18 -24.99 -8.06 -6.77
CA LEU A 18 -24.17 -7.01 -7.37
C LEU A 18 -24.06 -5.76 -6.49
N THR A 19 -25.00 -5.52 -5.58
CA THR A 19 -24.98 -4.35 -4.68
C THR A 19 -24.10 -4.53 -3.44
N LEU A 20 -23.70 -5.77 -3.11
CA LEU A 20 -22.88 -6.05 -1.93
C LEU A 20 -21.38 -5.85 -2.15
N PHE A 21 -20.93 -5.65 -3.39
CA PHE A 21 -19.51 -5.39 -3.71
C PHE A 21 -19.18 -3.91 -3.90
N VAL A 22 -20.15 -3.01 -3.72
CA VAL A 22 -19.90 -1.56 -3.62
C VAL A 22 -19.81 -1.14 -2.15
N GLY A 23 -19.25 -2.01 -1.31
CA GLY A 23 -18.60 -1.56 -0.09
C GLY A 23 -17.31 -0.90 -0.52
N SER A 24 -17.37 0.40 -0.82
CA SER A 24 -16.20 1.25 -0.84
C SER A 24 -15.49 1.01 0.48
N ALA A 25 -14.43 0.20 0.45
CA ALA A 25 -13.44 0.21 1.49
C ALA A 25 -12.80 1.59 1.41
N CYS A 26 -13.48 2.59 1.98
CA CYS A 26 -12.82 3.64 2.72
C CYS A 26 -12.07 2.92 3.85
N ALA A 27 -11.01 2.20 3.49
CA ALA A 27 -9.98 1.87 4.44
C ALA A 27 -9.56 3.23 4.98
N ASP A 28 -9.85 3.49 6.25
CA ASP A 28 -9.19 4.55 7.02
C ASP A 28 -7.74 4.56 6.53
N SER A 29 -7.34 5.59 5.79
CA SER A 29 -5.99 5.70 5.28
C SER A 29 -5.11 5.53 6.50
N ALA A 30 -4.36 4.42 6.59
CA ALA A 30 -3.62 4.07 7.79
C ALA A 30 -2.84 5.31 8.21
N GLN A 31 -3.27 5.93 9.32
CA GLN A 31 -2.85 7.29 9.58
C GLN A 31 -1.40 7.22 10.02
N TRP A 32 -0.50 7.75 9.19
CA TRP A 32 0.88 7.93 9.55
C TRP A 32 0.94 8.78 10.82
N ASN A 33 1.59 8.26 11.86
CA ASN A 33 1.67 8.90 13.17
C ASN A 33 3.08 8.77 13.74
N GLU A 34 3.33 9.40 14.88
CA GLU A 34 4.67 9.42 15.48
C GLU A 34 5.18 8.03 15.92
N SER A 35 4.29 7.10 16.25
CA SER A 35 4.68 5.71 16.52
C SER A 35 5.19 5.03 15.24
N HIS A 36 4.46 5.17 14.13
CA HIS A 36 4.88 4.66 12.82
C HIS A 36 6.23 5.23 12.38
N LYS A 37 6.39 6.55 12.50
CA LYS A 37 7.64 7.25 12.20
C LYS A 37 8.80 6.76 13.06
N THR A 38 8.60 6.63 14.37
CA THR A 38 9.64 6.14 15.30
C THR A 38 10.04 4.71 14.97
N ASN A 39 9.06 3.83 14.68
CA ASN A 39 9.32 2.44 14.32
C ASN A 39 10.07 2.33 12.99
N PHE A 40 9.66 3.11 11.98
CA PHE A 40 10.37 3.18 10.71
C PHE A 40 11.81 3.65 10.89
N LEU A 41 12.04 4.77 11.60
CA LEU A 41 13.39 5.30 11.82
C LEU A 41 14.30 4.28 12.54
N ARG A 42 13.75 3.57 13.53
CA ARG A 42 14.50 2.52 14.24
C ARG A 42 14.86 1.36 13.31
N ALA A 43 13.91 0.87 12.52
CA ALA A 43 14.14 -0.24 11.59
C ALA A 43 15.10 0.15 10.46
N CYS A 44 14.83 1.26 9.78
CA CYS A 44 15.63 1.79 8.68
C CYS A 44 17.09 1.98 9.10
N ARG A 45 17.37 2.63 10.23
CA ARG A 45 18.76 2.87 10.67
C ARG A 45 19.51 1.59 11.04
N ARG A 46 18.79 0.58 11.53
CA ARG A 46 19.36 -0.75 11.82
C ARG A 46 19.74 -1.47 10.52
N GLU A 47 18.92 -1.33 9.48
CA GLU A 47 19.08 -2.07 8.22
C GLU A 47 20.02 -1.37 7.23
N ALA A 48 20.02 -0.04 7.18
CA ALA A 48 20.85 0.76 6.28
C ALA A 48 22.37 0.64 6.53
N GLY A 49 22.76 0.25 7.76
CA GLY A 49 24.15 0.32 8.21
C GLY A 49 24.59 1.74 8.56
N TYR A 50 25.73 1.88 9.24
CA TYR A 50 26.18 3.14 9.83
C TYR A 50 26.32 4.28 8.81
N GLU A 51 26.78 3.98 7.60
CA GLU A 51 27.07 4.96 6.56
C GLU A 51 25.83 5.58 5.91
N LYS A 52 24.65 4.96 6.06
CA LYS A 52 23.42 5.36 5.35
C LYS A 52 22.27 5.74 6.29
N GLN A 53 22.54 5.88 7.59
CA GLN A 53 21.49 6.20 8.59
C GLN A 53 20.86 7.58 8.40
N ASP A 54 21.59 8.50 7.75
CA ASP A 54 21.14 9.85 7.43
C ASP A 54 19.99 9.86 6.41
N LEU A 55 19.91 8.87 5.51
CA LEU A 55 18.81 8.70 4.55
C LEU A 55 17.45 8.45 5.22
N CYS A 56 17.44 7.85 6.42
CA CYS A 56 16.21 7.43 7.06
C CYS A 56 15.32 8.60 7.50
N THR A 57 15.91 9.74 7.89
CA THR A 57 15.11 10.89 8.37
C THR A 57 14.36 11.58 7.22
N PRO A 58 14.99 11.91 6.09
CA PRO A 58 14.29 12.38 4.88
C PRO A 58 13.22 11.40 4.42
N LEU A 59 13.52 10.09 4.33
CA LEU A 59 12.54 9.09 3.89
C LEU A 59 11.29 9.07 4.77
N ALA A 60 11.43 9.22 6.09
CA ALA A 60 10.29 9.28 7.01
C ALA A 60 9.40 10.50 6.76
N GLN A 61 9.98 11.64 6.36
CA GLN A 61 9.23 12.85 6.00
C GLN A 61 8.50 12.67 4.67
N GLU A 62 9.17 12.06 3.68
CA GLU A 62 8.57 11.78 2.38
C GLU A 62 7.41 10.79 2.47
N ILE A 63 7.53 9.76 3.32
CA ILE A 63 6.44 8.82 3.62
C ILE A 63 5.21 9.56 4.17
N ASP A 64 5.41 10.45 5.15
CA ASP A 64 4.31 11.25 5.73
C ASP A 64 3.60 12.08 4.65
N ILE A 65 4.38 12.76 3.79
CA ILE A 65 3.85 13.57 2.70
C ILE A 65 3.05 12.73 1.71
N LYS A 66 3.60 11.60 1.25
CA LYS A 66 2.95 10.75 0.25
C LYS A 66 1.72 10.03 0.81
N ILE A 67 1.71 9.62 2.07
CA ILE A 67 0.50 9.06 2.73
C ILE A 67 -0.61 10.11 2.78
N LYS A 68 -0.29 11.37 3.11
CA LYS A 68 -1.26 12.48 3.07
C LYS A 68 -1.81 12.76 1.68
N GLN A 69 -1.07 12.38 0.64
CA GLN A 69 -1.50 12.48 -0.77
C GLN A 69 -2.29 11.24 -1.26
N GLY A 70 -2.51 10.24 -0.38
CA GLY A 70 -3.23 9.02 -0.72
C GLY A 70 -2.35 7.85 -1.18
N GLY A 71 -1.03 7.98 -1.08
CA GLY A 71 -0.09 6.91 -1.41
C GLY A 71 -0.19 5.73 -0.45
N SER A 72 0.12 4.52 -0.94
CA SER A 72 0.04 3.30 -0.15
C SER A 72 1.16 3.24 0.91
N GLN A 73 0.81 3.31 2.21
CA GLN A 73 1.78 3.20 3.31
C GLN A 73 2.67 1.95 3.17
N THR A 74 2.08 0.80 2.83
CA THR A 74 2.83 -0.45 2.66
C THR A 74 3.85 -0.34 1.53
N CYS A 75 3.46 0.19 0.37
CA CYS A 75 4.36 0.39 -0.77
C CYS A 75 5.52 1.32 -0.39
N LEU A 76 5.18 2.46 0.22
CA LEU A 76 6.15 3.48 0.64
C LEU A 76 7.18 2.92 1.63
N LEU A 77 6.74 2.15 2.62
CA LEU A 77 7.62 1.53 3.62
C LEU A 77 8.59 0.53 2.99
N PHE A 78 8.12 -0.32 2.08
CA PHE A 78 8.98 -1.28 1.40
C PHE A 78 9.99 -0.59 0.48
N ALA A 79 9.53 0.35 -0.36
CA ALA A 79 10.42 1.05 -1.28
C ALA A 79 11.44 1.94 -0.54
N ALA A 80 11.05 2.60 0.56
CA ALA A 80 11.99 3.35 1.40
C ALA A 80 13.07 2.44 2.02
N ASN A 81 12.72 1.22 2.43
CA ASN A 81 13.71 0.27 2.93
C ASN A 81 14.67 -0.19 1.82
N GLU A 82 14.16 -0.43 0.61
CA GLU A 82 15.00 -0.75 -0.55
C GLU A 82 15.98 0.39 -0.87
N ILE A 83 15.56 1.65 -0.77
CA ILE A 83 16.45 2.83 -0.94
C ILE A 83 17.55 2.82 0.12
N ALA A 84 17.18 2.66 1.41
CA ALA A 84 18.10 2.77 2.53
C ALA A 84 19.14 1.63 2.57
N THR A 85 18.77 0.45 2.07
CA THR A 85 19.60 -0.76 2.10
C THR A 85 20.29 -1.07 0.76
N ALA A 86 20.01 -0.31 -0.30
CA ALA A 86 20.60 -0.51 -1.62
C ALA A 86 22.14 -0.54 -1.54
N ALA A 87 22.75 -1.63 -2.01
CA ALA A 87 24.20 -1.77 -2.03
C ALA A 87 24.84 -0.91 -3.14
N GLU A 88 24.16 -0.85 -4.29
CA GLU A 88 24.64 -0.18 -5.50
C GLU A 88 23.73 1.01 -5.88
N PRO A 89 24.27 2.06 -6.51
CA PRO A 89 23.48 3.23 -6.93
C PRO A 89 22.26 2.88 -7.79
N GLN A 90 22.41 1.97 -8.76
CA GLN A 90 21.31 1.55 -9.64
C GLN A 90 20.16 0.86 -8.90
N GLN A 91 20.43 0.20 -7.76
CA GLN A 91 19.37 -0.37 -6.93
C GLN A 91 18.61 0.73 -6.22
N SER A 92 19.33 1.74 -5.71
CA SER A 92 18.74 2.92 -5.07
C SER A 92 17.86 3.70 -6.06
N GLU A 93 18.31 3.89 -7.30
CA GLU A 93 17.52 4.55 -8.35
C GLU A 93 16.21 3.81 -8.67
N ARG A 94 16.27 2.48 -8.84
CA ARG A 94 15.05 1.68 -9.07
C ARG A 94 14.11 1.69 -7.88
N ALA A 95 14.65 1.61 -6.66
CA ALA A 95 13.87 1.70 -5.44
C ALA A 95 13.22 3.09 -5.29
N ARG A 96 13.94 4.14 -5.71
CA ARG A 96 13.42 5.51 -5.75
C ARG A 96 12.28 5.65 -6.74
N GLU A 97 12.41 5.11 -7.94
CA GLU A 97 11.33 5.08 -8.93
C GLU A 97 10.10 4.35 -8.40
N LYS A 98 10.27 3.20 -7.73
CA LYS A 98 9.15 2.50 -7.06
C LYS A 98 8.49 3.38 -6.00
N PHE A 99 9.30 4.00 -5.14
CA PHE A 99 8.80 4.88 -4.07
C PHE A 99 8.00 6.06 -4.62
N ASP A 100 8.42 6.60 -5.77
CA ASP A 100 7.75 7.71 -6.40
C ASP A 100 6.39 7.35 -7.02
N ASN A 101 6.13 6.05 -7.27
CA ASN A 101 4.91 5.52 -7.87
C ASN A 101 3.90 4.85 -6.88
N CYS A 102 4.09 5.00 -5.56
CA CYS A 102 3.35 4.25 -4.52
C CYS A 102 1.91 4.69 -4.13
#